data_AF-A0A7S4GB43-F1
#
_entry.id   AF-A0A7S4GB43-F1
#
_cell.length_a   1.000
_cell.length_b   1.000
_cell.length_c   1.000
_cell.angle_alpha   90.00
_cell.angle_beta   90.00
_cell.angle_gamma   90.00
#
_symmetry.space_group_name_H-M   'P 1'
#
loop_
_entity.id
_entity.type
_entity.pdbx_description
1 polymer ?
#
loop_
_entity_poly.entity_id
_entity_poly.type
_entity_poly.pdbx_seq_one_letter_code
_entity_poly.pdbx_strand_id
1 'polypeptide(L)'
;MDFKSYCSREDNMPPLWPHAPLWPFDPEVKRQVLQQLGPLNQGGLAEFMTHNYVQQRTLDARWAHMLHLKDEEEDSPAQPAVHWSERILKQSGWVLQDHLLASFGDGNITAEEFVSQCARSVGSGMDLAPEYTKPTETIRRRCGFCKAKCISECMCGEPYCSRDCQRKDWKEHRRLCETVFDNNQLAWPLTQIEFAKIHNADMARALGQGPTSRAECRIEDNTCAKCGTRLTKAKRCAKCKAVCYCSKECQTLHWKLHKKRCATLANAQHAVPVDV
;
A
#
# COMPACT_ATOMS: atom_id res chain seq x y z
N MET A 1 1.78 5.57 18.32
CA MET A 1 0.57 5.67 17.48
C MET A 1 -0.25 4.39 17.67
N ASP A 2 -1.59 4.43 17.57
CA ASP A 2 -2.43 3.22 17.75
C ASP A 2 -2.78 2.60 16.39
N PHE A 3 -2.55 1.30 16.22
CA PHE A 3 -2.88 0.53 15.01
C PHE A 3 -4.34 0.71 14.57
N LYS A 4 -5.28 0.71 15.53
CA LYS A 4 -6.72 0.85 15.20
C LYS A 4 -7.06 2.19 14.57
N SER A 5 -6.29 3.24 14.83
CA SER A 5 -6.49 4.56 14.20
C SER A 5 -6.27 4.54 12.69
N TYR A 6 -5.53 3.55 12.16
CA TYR A 6 -5.29 3.35 10.73
C TYR A 6 -6.31 2.41 10.08
N CYS A 7 -7.13 1.73 10.87
CA CYS A 7 -8.12 0.80 10.37
C CYS A 7 -9.40 1.52 9.88
N SER A 8 -10.02 0.99 8.84
CA SER A 8 -11.33 1.46 8.38
C SER A 8 -12.39 1.27 9.46
N ARG A 9 -13.32 2.23 9.57
CA ARG A 9 -14.45 2.13 10.50
C ARG A 9 -15.47 1.07 10.10
N GLU A 10 -15.51 0.67 8.83
CA GLU A 10 -16.52 -0.26 8.33
C GLU A 10 -16.21 -1.72 8.70
N ASP A 11 -14.94 -2.11 8.64
CA ASP A 11 -14.52 -3.50 8.83
C ASP A 11 -13.33 -3.67 9.78
N ASN A 12 -12.85 -2.59 10.41
CA ASN A 12 -11.74 -2.60 11.36
C ASN A 12 -10.47 -3.28 10.80
N MET A 13 -10.22 -3.07 9.51
CA MET A 13 -9.03 -3.57 8.81
C MET A 13 -8.15 -2.42 8.30
N PRO A 14 -6.82 -2.61 8.24
CA PRO A 14 -5.88 -1.64 7.69
C PRO A 14 -6.20 -1.32 6.22
N PRO A 15 -5.74 -0.19 5.67
CA PRO A 15 -6.02 0.18 4.29
C PRO A 15 -5.45 -0.84 3.31
N LEU A 16 -6.11 -0.95 2.16
CA LEU A 16 -5.60 -1.64 0.98
C LEU A 16 -5.15 -0.58 -0.01
N TRP A 17 -3.85 -0.35 -0.10
CA TRP A 17 -3.25 0.60 -1.02
C TRP A 17 -3.37 0.11 -2.46
N PRO A 18 -3.58 1.02 -3.44
CA PRO A 18 -3.72 0.65 -4.84
C PRO A 18 -2.42 0.12 -5.45
N HIS A 19 -1.26 0.49 -4.88
CA HIS A 19 0.07 0.00 -5.22
C HIS A 19 1.00 0.14 -4.01
N ALA A 20 2.24 -0.33 -4.13
CA ALA A 20 3.27 -0.09 -3.12
C ALA A 20 3.64 1.41 -3.04
N PRO A 21 3.94 1.96 -1.84
CA PRO A 21 4.34 3.35 -1.70
C PRO A 21 5.62 3.62 -2.49
N LEU A 22 5.68 4.80 -3.10
CA LEU A 22 6.78 5.30 -3.89
C LEU A 22 7.82 5.99 -3.03
N TRP A 23 7.42 6.67 -1.94
CA TRP A 23 8.34 7.45 -1.10
C TRP A 23 9.56 6.69 -0.55
N PRO A 24 9.56 5.35 -0.32
CA PRO A 24 10.77 4.64 0.07
C PRO A 24 11.81 4.54 -1.04
N PHE A 25 11.39 4.64 -2.30
CA PHE A 25 12.19 4.35 -3.49
C PHE A 25 12.47 5.59 -4.34
N ASP A 26 11.53 6.53 -4.35
CA ASP A 26 11.56 7.72 -5.19
C ASP A 26 12.02 8.92 -4.35
N PRO A 27 13.22 9.48 -4.61
CA PRO A 27 13.75 10.61 -3.85
C PRO A 27 12.88 11.87 -3.94
N GLU A 28 12.15 12.07 -5.04
CA GLU A 28 11.23 13.19 -5.22
C GLU A 28 10.00 13.01 -4.33
N VAL A 29 9.33 11.85 -4.42
CA VAL A 29 8.16 11.56 -3.58
C VAL A 29 8.55 11.56 -2.10
N LYS A 30 9.72 11.01 -1.75
CA LYS A 30 10.29 11.05 -0.40
C LYS A 30 10.39 12.48 0.13
N ARG A 31 10.97 13.38 -0.67
CA ARG A 31 11.11 14.79 -0.31
C ARG A 31 9.75 15.44 -0.09
N GLN A 32 8.78 15.17 -0.97
CA GLN A 32 7.43 15.72 -0.88
C GLN A 32 6.70 15.29 0.38
N VAL A 33 6.73 14.00 0.73
CA VAL A 33 6.06 13.50 1.95
C VAL A 33 6.76 13.99 3.22
N LEU A 34 8.09 14.08 3.23
CA LEU A 34 8.86 14.57 4.37
C LEU A 34 8.66 16.07 4.62
N GLN A 35 8.51 16.89 3.57
CA GLN A 35 8.22 18.32 3.70
C GLN A 35 6.92 18.60 4.46
N GLN A 36 5.93 17.71 4.36
CA GLN A 36 4.68 17.85 5.10
C GLN A 36 4.95 17.79 6.61
N LEU A 37 5.94 17.02 7.10
CA LEU A 37 6.25 16.90 8.53
C LEU A 37 6.68 18.23 9.22
N GLY A 38 6.95 19.29 8.46
CA GLY A 38 7.26 20.62 9.01
C GLY A 38 8.49 20.60 9.92
N PRO A 39 8.43 21.11 11.17
CA PRO A 39 9.57 21.13 12.09
C PRO A 39 10.16 19.75 12.41
N LEU A 40 9.37 18.67 12.29
CA LEU A 40 9.85 17.29 12.52
C LEU A 40 10.79 16.79 11.41
N ASN A 41 10.87 17.49 10.28
CA ASN A 41 11.82 17.20 9.21
C ASN A 41 13.18 17.90 9.40
N GLN A 42 13.38 18.64 10.49
CA GLN A 42 14.65 19.34 10.74
C GLN A 42 15.72 18.35 11.22
N GLY A 43 16.90 18.38 10.59
CA GLY A 43 18.08 17.66 11.06
C GLY A 43 18.15 16.16 10.73
N GLY A 44 17.36 15.66 9.76
CA GLY A 44 17.48 14.28 9.26
C GLY A 44 16.86 13.20 10.17
N LEU A 45 16.15 13.60 11.23
CA LEU A 45 15.58 12.69 12.21
C LEU A 45 14.51 11.77 11.59
N ALA A 46 13.68 12.31 10.68
CA ALA A 46 12.66 11.53 9.98
C ALA A 46 13.28 10.44 9.09
N GLU A 47 14.36 10.75 8.38
CA GLU A 47 15.13 9.79 7.59
C GLU A 47 15.76 8.70 8.46
N PHE A 48 16.35 9.09 9.60
CA PHE A 48 16.90 8.13 10.56
C PHE A 48 15.81 7.18 11.10
N MET A 49 14.68 7.71 11.54
CA MET A 49 13.59 6.93 12.11
C MET A 49 12.87 6.04 11.09
N THR A 50 12.95 6.36 9.80
CA THR A 50 12.34 5.57 8.71
C THR A 50 13.32 4.64 8.01
N HIS A 51 14.60 4.65 8.39
CA HIS A 51 15.65 3.89 7.73
C HIS A 51 15.35 2.39 7.63
N ASN A 52 14.96 1.77 8.75
CA ASN A 52 14.65 0.34 8.80
C ASN A 52 13.44 -0.02 7.91
N TYR A 53 12.42 0.85 7.89
CA TYR A 53 11.28 0.67 6.98
C TYR A 53 11.73 0.71 5.52
N VAL A 54 12.52 1.71 5.14
CA VAL A 54 13.02 1.86 3.76
C VAL A 54 13.87 0.66 3.35
N GLN A 55 14.74 0.17 4.26
CA GLN A 55 15.50 -1.06 4.02
C GLN A 55 14.59 -2.27 3.83
N GLN A 56 13.59 -2.47 4.70
CA GLN A 56 12.65 -3.57 4.59
C GLN A 56 11.87 -3.51 3.27
N ARG A 57 11.35 -2.35 2.88
CA ARG A 57 10.65 -2.18 1.59
C ARG A 57 11.57 -2.38 0.38
N THR A 58 12.86 -2.06 0.51
CA THR A 58 13.88 -2.36 -0.50
C THR A 58 14.08 -3.86 -0.66
N LEU A 59 14.15 -4.60 0.43
CA LEU A 59 14.21 -6.07 0.40
C LEU A 59 12.95 -6.66 -0.23
N ASP A 60 11.77 -6.19 0.16
CA ASP A 60 10.49 -6.63 -0.41
C ASP A 60 10.43 -6.41 -1.93
N ALA A 61 10.95 -5.26 -2.41
CA ALA A 61 10.98 -4.94 -3.83
C ALA A 61 11.93 -5.83 -4.61
N ARG A 62 13.13 -6.12 -4.08
CA ARG A 62 14.09 -7.06 -4.69
C ARG A 62 13.54 -8.47 -4.72
N TRP A 63 12.88 -8.90 -3.64
CA TRP A 63 12.22 -10.20 -3.56
C TRP A 63 11.08 -10.33 -4.59
N ALA A 64 10.22 -9.31 -4.68
CA ALA A 64 9.14 -9.28 -5.67
C ALA A 64 9.67 -9.33 -7.11
N HIS A 65 10.77 -8.64 -7.40
CA HIS A 65 11.40 -8.68 -8.72
C HIS A 65 11.99 -10.05 -9.02
N MET A 66 12.66 -10.69 -8.06
CA MET A 66 13.19 -12.04 -8.22
C MET A 66 12.07 -13.05 -8.56
N LEU A 67 10.96 -13.01 -7.83
CA LEU A 67 9.82 -13.88 -8.09
C LEU A 67 9.13 -13.58 -9.43
N HIS A 68 9.12 -12.32 -9.85
CA HIS A 68 8.58 -11.93 -11.16
C HIS A 68 9.41 -12.52 -12.30
N LEU A 69 10.73 -12.35 -12.27
CA LEU A 69 11.63 -12.90 -13.28
C LEU A 69 11.54 -14.43 -13.33
N LYS A 70 11.48 -15.08 -12.16
CA LYS A 70 11.25 -16.53 -12.07
C LYS A 70 9.96 -16.98 -12.77
N ASP A 71 8.90 -16.20 -12.67
CA ASP A 71 7.64 -16.50 -13.36
C ASP A 71 7.70 -16.27 -14.87
N GLU A 72 8.53 -15.33 -15.33
CA GLU A 72 8.75 -15.13 -16.77
C GLU A 72 9.51 -16.30 -17.40
N GLU A 73 10.20 -17.09 -16.58
CA GLU A 73 10.97 -18.27 -16.97
C GLU A 73 10.21 -19.60 -16.73
N GLU A 74 8.92 -19.56 -16.44
CA GLU A 74 8.12 -20.76 -16.10
C GLU A 74 8.17 -21.84 -17.19
N ASP A 75 8.15 -21.42 -18.46
CA ASP A 75 8.19 -22.32 -19.63
C ASP A 75 9.60 -22.55 -20.19
N SER A 76 10.63 -21.93 -19.59
CA SER A 76 12.00 -22.07 -20.06
C SER A 76 12.57 -23.45 -19.73
N PRO A 77 13.41 -24.04 -20.61
CA PRO A 77 14.04 -25.32 -20.33
C PRO A 77 14.99 -25.21 -19.14
N ALA A 78 15.26 -26.33 -18.48
CA ALA A 78 16.23 -26.38 -17.40
C ALA A 78 17.63 -25.91 -17.87
N GLN A 79 18.27 -25.07 -17.07
CA GLN A 79 19.58 -24.46 -17.34
C GLN A 79 20.51 -24.58 -16.12
N PRO A 80 21.83 -24.41 -16.29
CA PRO A 80 22.77 -24.37 -15.17
C PRO A 80 22.46 -23.23 -14.18
N ALA A 81 22.79 -23.40 -12.90
CA ALA A 81 22.52 -22.40 -11.86
C ALA A 81 23.12 -21.02 -12.14
N VAL A 82 24.29 -20.96 -12.80
CA VAL A 82 24.92 -19.69 -13.22
C VAL A 82 24.03 -18.89 -14.18
N HIS A 83 23.31 -19.57 -15.08
CA HIS A 83 22.38 -18.93 -16.01
C HIS A 83 21.24 -18.25 -15.25
N TRP A 84 20.65 -18.94 -14.28
CA TRP A 84 19.58 -18.38 -13.47
C TRP A 84 20.07 -17.28 -12.52
N SER A 85 21.29 -17.37 -12.01
CA SER A 85 21.90 -16.29 -11.23
C SER A 85 21.99 -15.00 -12.05
N GLU A 86 22.43 -15.08 -13.31
CA GLU A 86 22.49 -13.92 -14.21
C GLU A 86 21.10 -13.40 -14.61
N ARG A 87 20.17 -14.30 -14.97
CA ARG A 87 18.83 -13.94 -15.45
C ARG A 87 17.93 -13.39 -14.33
N ILE A 88 18.01 -13.97 -13.14
CA ILE A 88 17.07 -13.72 -12.05
C ILE A 88 17.72 -12.90 -10.94
N LEU A 89 18.80 -13.40 -10.31
CA LEU A 89 19.35 -12.76 -9.10
C LEU A 89 20.00 -11.42 -9.41
N LYS A 90 20.91 -11.36 -10.38
CA LYS A 90 21.61 -10.13 -10.75
C LYS A 90 20.64 -9.01 -11.13
N GLN A 91 19.61 -9.33 -11.92
CA GLN A 91 18.58 -8.38 -12.34
C GLN A 91 17.69 -7.90 -11.18
N SER A 92 17.45 -8.77 -10.20
CA SER A 92 16.66 -8.45 -9.01
C SER A 92 17.48 -7.89 -7.84
N GLY A 93 18.77 -7.62 -8.05
CA GLY A 93 19.64 -7.01 -7.05
C GLY A 93 20.13 -7.99 -5.98
N TRP A 94 20.32 -9.26 -6.33
CA TRP A 94 20.91 -10.26 -5.43
C TRP A 94 22.24 -10.76 -5.97
N VAL A 95 23.14 -11.09 -5.05
CA VAL A 95 24.42 -11.74 -5.35
C VAL A 95 24.36 -13.16 -4.79
N LEU A 96 24.65 -14.12 -5.66
CA LEU A 96 24.82 -15.51 -5.28
C LEU A 96 26.25 -15.73 -4.78
N GLN A 97 26.40 -16.21 -3.56
CA GLN A 97 27.71 -16.54 -3.01
C GLN A 97 28.24 -17.86 -3.55
N ASP A 98 29.57 -17.99 -3.67
CA ASP A 98 30.24 -19.14 -4.27
C ASP A 98 29.87 -20.47 -3.60
N HIS A 99 29.71 -20.48 -2.27
CA HIS A 99 29.34 -21.69 -1.54
C HIS A 99 27.90 -22.14 -1.84
N LEU A 100 26.99 -21.20 -2.08
CA LEU A 100 25.62 -21.52 -2.48
C LEU A 100 25.58 -21.97 -3.94
N LEU A 101 26.37 -21.33 -4.82
CA LEU A 101 26.51 -21.75 -6.22
C LEU A 101 27.02 -23.20 -6.32
N ALA A 102 28.03 -23.55 -5.53
CA ALA A 102 28.58 -24.91 -5.49
C ALA A 102 27.54 -25.97 -5.05
N SER A 103 26.51 -25.59 -4.29
CA SER A 103 25.48 -26.52 -3.82
C SER A 103 24.50 -26.98 -4.91
N PHE A 104 24.48 -26.34 -6.08
CA PHE A 104 23.61 -26.72 -7.20
C PHE A 104 24.21 -27.84 -8.07
N GLY A 105 25.52 -28.07 -8.00
CA GLY A 105 26.24 -29.01 -8.88
C GLY A 105 26.26 -28.58 -10.35
N ASP A 106 26.68 -29.50 -11.23
CA ASP A 106 26.87 -29.24 -12.67
C ASP A 106 25.61 -29.53 -13.52
N GLY A 107 24.50 -29.88 -12.88
CA GLY A 107 23.25 -30.23 -13.57
C GLY A 107 22.42 -29.02 -14.02
N ASN A 108 21.51 -29.26 -14.96
CA ASN A 108 20.50 -28.29 -15.34
C ASN A 108 19.29 -28.39 -14.39
N ILE A 109 18.81 -27.24 -13.93
CA ILE A 109 17.65 -27.10 -13.04
C ILE A 109 16.67 -26.09 -13.61
N THR A 110 15.41 -26.15 -13.19
CA THR A 110 14.40 -25.15 -13.54
C THR A 110 14.60 -23.85 -12.76
N ALA A 111 14.02 -22.75 -13.24
CA ALA A 111 13.99 -21.49 -12.52
C ALA A 111 13.30 -21.62 -11.13
N GLU A 112 12.25 -22.45 -11.05
CA GLU A 112 11.53 -22.71 -9.79
C GLU A 112 12.41 -23.41 -8.75
N GLU A 113 13.14 -24.45 -9.15
CA GLU A 113 14.08 -25.17 -8.27
C GLU A 113 15.21 -24.25 -7.80
N PHE A 114 15.79 -23.49 -8.74
CA PHE A 114 16.84 -22.52 -8.43
C PHE A 114 16.39 -21.49 -7.39
N VAL A 115 15.27 -20.79 -7.64
CA VAL A 115 14.77 -19.77 -6.72
C VAL A 115 14.31 -20.38 -5.39
N SER A 116 13.72 -21.57 -5.40
CA SER A 116 13.33 -22.27 -4.17
C SER A 116 14.52 -22.61 -3.27
N GLN A 117 15.66 -23.02 -3.84
CA GLN A 117 16.88 -23.28 -3.08
C GLN A 117 17.49 -21.98 -2.55
N CYS A 118 17.59 -20.94 -3.40
CA CYS A 118 18.00 -19.60 -3.01
C CYS A 118 17.17 -19.04 -1.84
N ALA A 119 15.84 -19.16 -1.91
CA ALA A 119 14.91 -18.68 -0.88
C ALA A 119 15.14 -19.31 0.51
N ARG A 120 15.61 -20.57 0.56
CA ARG A 120 15.94 -21.26 1.81
C ARG A 120 17.27 -20.84 2.41
N SER A 121 18.10 -20.14 1.64
CA SER A 121 19.46 -19.72 2.00
C SER A 121 19.60 -18.20 2.15
N VAL A 122 18.49 -17.45 2.21
CA VAL A 122 18.49 -16.00 2.44
C VAL A 122 19.16 -15.71 3.79
N GLY A 123 20.23 -14.91 3.77
CA GLY A 123 21.07 -14.62 4.95
C GLY A 123 22.17 -15.64 5.25
N SER A 124 22.30 -16.72 4.46
CA SER A 124 23.38 -17.71 4.57
C SER A 124 23.96 -18.11 3.21
N GLY A 125 23.80 -17.28 2.18
CA GLY A 125 24.27 -17.56 0.82
C GLY A 125 23.74 -16.64 -0.29
N MET A 126 22.82 -15.74 0.04
CA MET A 126 22.40 -14.64 -0.82
C MET A 126 22.65 -13.30 -0.13
N ASP A 127 23.38 -12.43 -0.82
CA ASP A 127 23.66 -11.07 -0.36
C ASP A 127 23.00 -10.04 -1.27
N LEU A 128 22.88 -8.81 -0.76
CA LEU A 128 22.38 -7.69 -1.54
C LEU A 128 23.43 -7.22 -2.53
N ALA A 129 23.05 -7.12 -3.80
CA ALA A 129 23.88 -6.42 -4.77
C ALA A 129 24.00 -4.94 -4.36
N PRO A 130 25.20 -4.34 -4.49
CA PRO A 130 25.43 -2.94 -4.11
C PRO A 130 24.54 -1.98 -4.89
N GLU A 131 24.22 -2.35 -6.13
CA GLU A 131 23.34 -1.61 -7.02
C GLU A 131 22.07 -2.39 -7.29
N TYR A 132 20.94 -1.67 -7.32
CA TYR A 132 19.66 -2.20 -7.74
C TYR A 132 18.80 -1.08 -8.29
N THR A 133 18.34 -1.25 -9.51
CA THR A 133 17.36 -0.37 -10.12
C THR A 133 16.04 -1.13 -10.18
N LYS A 134 15.05 -0.62 -9.46
CA LYS A 134 13.68 -1.16 -9.53
C LYS A 134 13.16 -1.01 -10.97
N PRO A 135 12.49 -2.03 -11.54
CA PRO A 135 11.90 -1.92 -12.87
C PRO A 135 10.93 -0.73 -12.97
N THR A 136 10.90 -0.10 -14.14
CA THR A 136 9.93 0.94 -14.49
C THR A 136 8.51 0.37 -14.63
N GLU A 137 8.41 -0.87 -15.11
CA GLU A 137 7.15 -1.59 -15.17
C GLU A 137 6.69 -2.01 -13.77
N THR A 138 5.38 -1.92 -13.54
CA THR A 138 4.80 -2.29 -12.26
C THR A 138 4.73 -3.81 -12.13
N ILE A 139 5.59 -4.37 -11.29
CA ILE A 139 5.59 -5.79 -10.94
C ILE A 139 4.27 -6.16 -10.24
N ARG A 140 3.56 -7.14 -10.82
CA ARG A 140 2.34 -7.71 -10.22
C ARG A 140 2.72 -8.88 -9.32
N ARG A 141 2.37 -8.80 -8.04
CA ARG A 141 2.65 -9.83 -7.02
C ARG A 141 1.44 -10.74 -6.81
N ARG A 142 1.69 -11.99 -6.43
CA ARG A 142 0.61 -12.94 -6.10
C ARG A 142 -0.11 -12.51 -4.83
N CYS A 143 -1.43 -12.40 -4.88
CA CYS A 143 -2.28 -12.13 -3.73
C CYS A 143 -2.03 -13.16 -2.60
N GLY A 144 -1.87 -12.71 -1.35
CA GLY A 144 -1.64 -13.56 -0.19
C GLY A 144 -2.71 -14.64 -0.01
N PHE A 145 -3.96 -14.32 -0.40
CA PHE A 145 -5.08 -15.24 -0.31
C PHE A 145 -5.29 -16.10 -1.58
N CYS A 146 -5.76 -15.51 -2.70
CA CYS A 146 -6.17 -16.26 -3.90
C CYS A 146 -5.06 -16.52 -4.91
N LYS A 147 -3.85 -16.03 -4.66
CA LYS A 147 -2.65 -16.15 -5.52
C LYS A 147 -2.71 -15.46 -6.89
N ALA A 148 -3.84 -14.84 -7.26
CA ALA A 148 -3.92 -14.03 -8.48
C ALA A 148 -2.93 -12.85 -8.46
N LYS A 149 -2.34 -12.52 -9.62
CA LYS A 149 -1.39 -11.39 -9.77
C LYS A 149 -2.12 -10.06 -9.59
N CYS A 150 -1.61 -9.20 -8.70
CA CYS A 150 -2.18 -7.90 -8.36
C CYS A 150 -1.10 -6.89 -7.98
N ILE A 151 -1.46 -5.61 -7.89
CA ILE A 151 -0.52 -4.53 -7.54
C ILE A 151 -0.81 -3.92 -6.16
N SER A 152 -2.05 -4.06 -5.69
CA SER A 152 -2.50 -3.53 -4.41
C SER A 152 -1.94 -4.31 -3.22
N GLU A 153 -1.77 -3.61 -2.10
CA GLU A 153 -1.17 -4.17 -0.90
C GLU A 153 -1.77 -3.63 0.39
N CYS A 154 -1.79 -4.46 1.42
CA CYS A 154 -2.06 -4.03 2.79
C CYS A 154 -0.99 -3.02 3.22
N MET A 155 -1.29 -2.23 4.25
CA MET A 155 -0.32 -1.26 4.78
C MET A 155 1.03 -1.89 5.15
N CYS A 156 1.07 -3.14 5.60
CA CYS A 156 2.31 -3.83 5.95
C CYS A 156 3.10 -4.35 4.73
N GLY A 157 2.59 -4.17 3.50
CA GLY A 157 3.22 -4.63 2.27
C GLY A 157 2.70 -5.95 1.69
N GLU A 158 1.78 -6.65 2.39
CA GLU A 158 1.21 -7.92 1.94
C GLU A 158 0.27 -7.71 0.74
N PRO A 159 0.50 -8.37 -0.41
CA PRO A 159 -0.32 -8.16 -1.61
C PRO A 159 -1.73 -8.76 -1.46
N TYR A 160 -2.76 -7.99 -1.82
CA TYR A 160 -4.12 -8.49 -1.95
C TYR A 160 -4.81 -7.90 -3.17
N CYS A 161 -5.47 -8.74 -3.99
CA CYS A 161 -6.15 -8.26 -5.18
C CYS A 161 -7.47 -7.52 -4.90
N SER A 162 -8.02 -7.68 -3.70
CA SER A 162 -9.27 -7.05 -3.29
C SER A 162 -9.41 -6.97 -1.77
N ARG A 163 -10.30 -6.09 -1.31
CA ARG A 163 -10.70 -6.00 0.11
C ARG A 163 -11.28 -7.31 0.63
N ASP A 164 -11.94 -8.08 -0.21
CA ASP A 164 -12.49 -9.39 0.16
C ASP A 164 -11.39 -10.42 0.39
N CYS A 165 -10.32 -10.43 -0.43
CA CYS A 165 -9.16 -11.29 -0.19
C CYS A 165 -8.43 -10.91 1.11
N GLN A 166 -8.24 -9.60 1.35
CA GLN A 166 -7.68 -9.11 2.60
C GLN A 166 -8.54 -9.54 3.81
N ARG A 167 -9.88 -9.46 3.70
CA ARG A 167 -10.80 -9.89 4.76
C ARG A 167 -10.72 -11.37 5.06
N LYS A 168 -10.62 -12.20 4.03
CA LYS A 168 -10.54 -13.66 4.19
C LYS A 168 -9.23 -14.09 4.86
N ASP A 169 -8.14 -13.36 4.63
CA ASP A 169 -6.85 -13.66 5.23
C ASP A 169 -6.63 -12.99 6.60
N TRP A 170 -7.45 -11.99 6.95
CA TRP A 170 -7.22 -11.11 8.10
C TRP A 170 -7.01 -11.85 9.44
N LYS A 171 -7.71 -12.96 9.66
CA LYS A 171 -7.60 -13.73 10.91
C LYS A 171 -6.16 -14.21 11.16
N GLU A 172 -5.50 -14.71 10.12
CA GLU A 172 -4.12 -15.22 10.20
C GLU A 172 -3.11 -14.08 10.03
N HIS A 173 -3.42 -13.10 9.19
CA HIS A 173 -2.53 -11.99 8.84
C HIS A 173 -2.37 -10.94 9.95
N ARG A 174 -3.42 -10.71 10.76
CA ARG A 174 -3.52 -9.57 11.70
C ARG A 174 -2.30 -9.38 12.59
N ARG A 175 -1.81 -10.44 13.23
CA ARG A 175 -0.69 -10.36 14.18
C ARG A 175 0.60 -9.88 13.50
N LEU A 176 0.86 -10.37 12.29
CA LEU A 176 2.01 -9.94 11.50
C LEU A 176 1.86 -8.48 11.10
N CYS A 177 0.67 -8.07 10.66
CA CYS A 177 0.40 -6.69 10.29
C CYS A 177 0.60 -5.72 11.46
N GLU A 178 0.11 -6.05 12.66
CA GLU A 178 0.31 -5.25 13.88
C GLU A 178 1.81 -5.17 14.25
N THR A 179 2.55 -6.27 14.14
CA THR A 179 4.01 -6.28 14.41
C THR A 179 4.78 -5.38 13.45
N VAL A 180 4.47 -5.47 12.15
CA VAL A 180 5.08 -4.59 11.13
C VAL A 180 4.71 -3.14 11.43
N PHE A 181 3.48 -2.88 11.90
CA PHE A 181 3.06 -1.54 12.28
C PHE A 181 3.89 -0.96 13.42
N ASP A 182 4.03 -1.71 14.51
CA ASP A 182 4.73 -1.26 15.71
C ASP A 182 6.21 -0.98 15.45
N ASN A 183 6.83 -1.74 14.55
CA ASN A 183 8.24 -1.56 14.16
C ASN A 183 8.48 -0.34 13.27
N ASN A 184 7.43 0.26 12.69
CA ASN A 184 7.56 1.26 11.63
C ASN A 184 6.61 2.46 11.82
N GLN A 185 6.35 2.87 13.07
CA GLN A 185 5.26 3.81 13.36
C GLN A 185 5.31 5.12 12.56
N LEU A 186 6.49 5.65 12.24
CA LEU A 186 6.64 6.89 11.46
C LEU A 186 6.52 6.69 9.94
N ALA A 187 6.68 5.46 9.44
CA ALA A 187 6.46 5.16 8.03
C ALA A 187 4.98 5.25 7.64
N TRP A 188 4.06 5.03 8.58
CA TRP A 188 2.62 5.01 8.29
C TRP A 188 2.02 6.38 8.04
N PRO A 189 2.28 7.43 8.84
CA PRO A 189 1.90 8.79 8.48
C PRO A 189 2.45 9.21 7.12
N LEU A 190 3.70 8.88 6.78
CA LEU A 190 4.32 9.22 5.48
C LEU A 190 3.65 8.50 4.32
N THR A 191 3.41 7.19 4.47
CA THR A 191 2.69 6.38 3.49
C THR A 191 1.25 6.88 3.34
N GLN A 192 0.61 7.27 4.44
CA GLN A 192 -0.67 7.95 4.39
C GLN A 192 -0.55 9.26 3.62
N ILE A 193 0.41 10.15 3.89
CA ILE A 193 0.57 11.40 3.13
C ILE A 193 0.69 11.15 1.62
N GLU A 194 1.45 10.12 1.21
CA GLU A 194 1.54 9.73 -0.21
C GLU A 194 0.17 9.31 -0.78
N PHE A 195 -0.49 8.37 -0.13
CA PHE A 195 -1.75 7.80 -0.63
C PHE A 195 -2.98 8.62 -0.30
N ALA A 196 -2.83 9.59 0.58
CA ALA A 196 -3.92 10.33 1.10
C ALA A 196 -4.10 11.63 0.34
N LYS A 197 -5.38 11.84 0.10
CA LYS A 197 -6.06 13.11 0.24
C LYS A 197 -5.97 13.66 1.69
N ILE A 198 -4.83 13.60 2.39
CA ILE A 198 -4.62 14.17 3.75
C ILE A 198 -4.11 15.58 3.55
N HIS A 199 -4.90 16.56 3.98
CA HIS A 199 -4.47 17.94 4.08
C HIS A 199 -3.65 18.11 5.37
N ASN A 200 -2.73 19.09 5.36
CA ASN A 200 -1.86 19.47 6.49
C ASN A 200 -2.51 19.44 7.89
N ALA A 201 -3.81 19.72 7.98
CA ALA A 201 -4.58 19.75 9.22
C ALA A 201 -4.71 18.37 9.92
N ASP A 202 -4.77 17.27 9.16
CA ASP A 202 -4.92 15.92 9.74
C ASP A 202 -3.60 15.40 10.33
N MET A 203 -2.47 15.85 9.79
CA MET A 203 -1.12 15.53 10.29
C MET A 203 -0.81 16.24 11.61
N ALA A 204 -1.20 17.51 11.77
CA ALA A 204 -1.06 18.25 13.04
C ALA A 204 -1.88 17.61 14.18
N ARG A 205 -3.03 16.99 13.84
CA ARG A 205 -3.85 16.24 14.80
C ARG A 205 -3.24 14.88 15.16
N ALA A 206 -2.65 14.17 14.20
CA ALA A 206 -1.96 12.90 14.43
C ALA A 206 -0.71 13.06 15.33
N LEU A 207 -0.12 14.24 15.35
CA LEU A 207 1.05 14.60 16.16
C LEU A 207 0.71 15.26 17.51
N GLY A 208 -0.57 15.31 17.88
CA GLY A 208 -1.00 15.77 19.21
C GLY A 208 -0.88 17.27 19.47
N GLN A 209 -0.81 18.11 18.43
CA GLN A 209 -0.61 19.56 18.55
C GLN A 209 -1.77 20.38 17.96
N GLY A 210 -3.01 20.04 18.29
CA GLY A 210 -4.21 20.78 17.83
C GLY A 210 -5.06 21.31 19.00
N PRO A 211 -5.68 22.49 18.87
CA PRO A 211 -6.44 23.11 19.94
C PRO A 211 -7.69 22.30 20.29
N THR A 212 -7.92 22.13 21.58
CA THR A 212 -9.07 21.45 22.18
C THR A 212 -10.27 22.40 22.21
N SER A 213 -11.10 22.42 21.16
CA SER A 213 -12.47 22.94 21.34
C SER A 213 -13.49 22.30 20.39
N ARG A 214 -14.71 22.22 20.93
CA ARG A 214 -15.87 21.43 20.51
C ARG A 214 -16.72 22.26 19.56
N ALA A 215 -16.75 21.94 18.25
CA ALA A 215 -17.84 22.30 17.32
C ALA A 215 -17.71 21.61 15.94
N GLU A 216 -18.59 20.62 15.72
CA GLU A 216 -19.29 20.27 14.46
C GLU A 216 -18.55 19.68 13.24
N CYS A 217 -19.34 18.95 12.44
CA CYS A 217 -18.98 17.72 11.72
C CYS A 217 -19.23 17.83 10.20
N ARG A 218 -18.19 17.50 9.42
CA ARG A 218 -18.12 16.94 8.04
C ARG A 218 -18.67 17.71 6.83
N ILE A 219 -17.74 18.28 6.04
CA ILE A 219 -17.90 18.64 4.62
C ILE A 219 -16.72 18.07 3.82
N GLU A 220 -16.61 16.75 3.66
CA GLU A 220 -15.45 16.16 2.95
C GLU A 220 -15.86 15.06 1.98
N ASP A 221 -16.66 15.45 0.98
CA ASP A 221 -16.57 14.91 -0.38
C ASP A 221 -17.44 15.76 -1.31
N ASN A 222 -17.06 17.02 -1.48
CA ASN A 222 -17.64 17.88 -2.50
C ASN A 222 -17.10 17.48 -3.88
N THR A 223 -17.31 16.24 -4.31
CA THR A 223 -17.08 15.81 -5.69
C THR A 223 -18.42 15.48 -6.33
N CYS A 224 -18.54 15.75 -7.62
CA CYS A 224 -19.73 15.39 -8.36
C CYS A 224 -19.83 13.86 -8.44
N ALA A 225 -20.89 13.29 -7.88
CA ALA A 225 -21.09 11.84 -7.91
C ALA A 225 -21.29 11.26 -9.33
N LYS A 226 -21.46 12.11 -10.35
CA LYS A 226 -21.51 11.68 -11.75
C LYS A 226 -20.18 11.81 -12.48
N CYS A 227 -19.52 12.97 -12.38
CA CYS A 227 -18.36 13.31 -13.22
C CYS A 227 -17.05 13.44 -12.44
N GLY A 228 -17.06 13.22 -11.13
CA GLY A 228 -15.86 13.25 -10.27
C GLY A 228 -15.29 14.65 -10.01
N THR A 229 -15.77 15.69 -10.70
CA THR A 229 -15.26 17.06 -10.56
C THR A 229 -15.42 17.58 -9.14
N ARG A 230 -14.37 18.17 -8.58
CA ARG A 230 -14.40 18.85 -7.29
C ARG A 230 -15.29 20.09 -7.37
N LEU A 231 -16.18 20.23 -6.39
CA LEU A 231 -17.22 21.26 -6.33
C LEU A 231 -16.81 22.33 -5.34
N THR A 232 -16.72 23.57 -5.81
CA THR A 232 -16.58 24.75 -4.95
C THR A 232 -17.92 25.12 -4.29
N LYS A 233 -19.03 24.85 -4.99
CA LYS A 233 -20.41 24.91 -4.47
C LYS A 233 -21.14 23.63 -4.86
N ALA A 234 -21.49 22.80 -3.88
CA ALA A 234 -22.15 21.53 -4.12
C ALA A 234 -23.68 21.68 -4.14
N LYS A 235 -24.33 21.16 -5.20
CA LYS A 235 -25.78 20.94 -5.20
C LYS A 235 -26.07 19.57 -4.62
N ARG A 236 -26.68 19.52 -3.44
CA ARG A 236 -27.02 18.26 -2.77
C ARG A 236 -28.33 17.70 -3.32
N CYS A 237 -28.45 16.37 -3.33
CA CYS A 237 -29.73 15.73 -3.56
C CYS A 237 -30.76 16.23 -2.53
N ALA A 238 -31.89 16.79 -2.99
CA ALA A 238 -32.90 17.36 -2.11
C ALA A 238 -33.50 16.34 -1.10
N LYS A 239 -33.52 15.04 -1.47
CA LYS A 239 -34.09 13.97 -0.63
C LYS A 239 -33.13 13.50 0.45
N CYS A 240 -31.95 13.02 0.07
CA CYS A 240 -31.03 12.39 1.02
C CYS A 240 -29.98 13.34 1.60
N LYS A 241 -29.76 14.51 0.96
CA LYS A 241 -28.71 15.51 1.26
C LYS A 241 -27.27 14.98 1.35
N ALA A 242 -27.06 13.68 1.15
CA ALA A 242 -25.79 12.97 1.33
C ALA A 242 -24.91 12.94 0.06
N VAL A 243 -25.49 13.11 -1.13
CA VAL A 243 -24.77 13.03 -2.41
C VAL A 243 -24.76 14.40 -3.11
N CYS A 244 -23.61 14.79 -3.66
CA CYS A 244 -23.35 16.09 -4.25
C CYS A 244 -23.19 16.02 -5.79
N TYR A 245 -23.61 17.08 -6.49
CA TYR A 245 -23.53 17.22 -7.94
C TYR A 245 -23.07 18.64 -8.33
N CYS A 246 -22.33 18.76 -9.44
CA CYS A 246 -22.04 20.07 -10.04
C CYS A 246 -23.29 20.69 -10.68
N SER A 247 -24.19 19.87 -11.21
CA SER A 247 -25.32 20.32 -12.00
C SER A 247 -26.52 19.36 -11.93
N LYS A 248 -27.69 19.83 -12.37
CA LYS A 248 -28.94 19.03 -12.40
C LYS A 248 -28.84 17.92 -13.45
N GLU A 249 -28.10 18.15 -14.52
CA GLU A 249 -27.80 17.18 -15.58
C GLU A 249 -26.99 16.02 -15.00
N CYS A 250 -25.94 16.30 -14.22
CA CYS A 250 -25.15 15.28 -13.53
C CYS A 250 -25.98 14.46 -12.54
N GLN A 251 -26.89 15.11 -11.79
CA GLN A 251 -27.83 14.41 -10.92
C GLN A 251 -28.74 13.46 -11.70
N THR A 252 -29.27 13.92 -12.85
CA THR A 252 -30.19 13.14 -13.69
C THR A 252 -29.50 11.93 -14.30
N LEU A 253 -28.27 12.12 -14.80
CA LEU A 253 -27.45 11.03 -15.35
C LEU A 253 -27.07 9.99 -14.30
N HIS A 254 -26.82 10.39 -13.06
CA HIS A 254 -26.52 9.47 -11.96
C HIS A 254 -27.77 8.82 -11.34
N TRP A 255 -28.98 9.34 -11.61
CA TRP A 255 -30.21 8.96 -10.91
C TRP A 255 -30.52 7.46 -10.95
N LYS A 256 -30.29 6.79 -12.09
CA LYS A 256 -30.54 5.34 -12.22
C LYS A 256 -29.77 4.49 -11.19
N LEU A 257 -28.55 4.92 -10.84
CA LEU A 257 -27.71 4.29 -9.82
C LEU A 257 -28.07 4.81 -8.41
N HIS A 258 -28.17 6.13 -8.25
CA HIS A 258 -28.41 6.77 -6.97
C HIS A 258 -29.75 6.38 -6.33
N LYS A 259 -30.82 6.24 -7.12
CA LYS A 259 -32.19 5.99 -6.60
C LYS A 259 -32.28 4.74 -5.71
N LYS A 260 -31.45 3.71 -5.98
CA LYS A 260 -31.41 2.46 -5.19
C LYS A 260 -30.97 2.68 -3.74
N ARG A 261 -30.16 3.70 -3.50
CA ARG A 261 -29.57 4.01 -2.18
C ARG A 261 -30.12 5.31 -1.58
N CYS A 262 -30.82 6.13 -2.36
CA CYS A 262 -31.30 7.45 -1.95
C CYS A 262 -32.22 7.40 -0.72
N ALA A 263 -33.14 6.42 -0.65
CA ALA A 263 -34.05 6.27 0.50
C ALA A 263 -33.30 5.88 1.78
N THR A 264 -32.39 4.90 1.69
CA THR A 264 -31.54 4.47 2.82
C THR A 264 -30.69 5.63 3.36
N LEU A 265 -30.12 6.43 2.47
CA LEU A 265 -29.30 7.59 2.84
C LEU A 265 -30.13 8.70 3.50
N ALA A 266 -31.38 8.89 3.09
CA ALA A 266 -32.26 9.86 3.74
C ALA A 266 -32.60 9.46 5.19
N ASN A 267 -32.85 8.18 5.43
CA ASN A 267 -33.18 7.67 6.77
C ASN A 267 -31.97 7.69 7.73
N ALA A 268 -30.76 7.49 7.20
CA ALA A 268 -29.53 7.54 8.00
C ALA A 268 -29.20 8.93 8.57
N GLN A 269 -29.80 10.00 8.04
CA GLN A 269 -29.61 11.37 8.55
C GLN A 269 -30.52 11.71 9.75
N HIS A 270 -31.47 10.84 10.10
CA HIS A 270 -32.44 11.08 11.18
C HIS A 270 -32.16 10.24 12.44
N ALA A 271 -31.12 9.42 12.46
CA ALA A 271 -30.72 8.62 13.62
C ALA A 271 -29.55 9.27 14.37
N VAL A 272 -29.82 10.38 15.05
CA VAL A 272 -28.97 10.87 16.14
C VAL A 272 -29.90 11.15 17.34
N PRO A 273 -29.84 10.37 18.42
CA PRO A 273 -30.47 10.76 19.68
C PRO A 273 -29.71 11.98 20.20
N VAL A 274 -30.44 13.06 20.45
CA VAL A 274 -29.96 14.23 21.18
C VAL A 274 -30.36 13.99 22.62
N ASP A 275 -29.42 13.59 23.47
CA ASP A 275 -29.65 13.51 24.92
C ASP A 275 -28.84 14.57 25.67
N VAL A 276 -29.52 15.06 26.69
CA VAL A 276 -29.43 16.29 27.50
C VAL A 276 -28.15 16.42 28.31
#